data_AF-A0A3D2JLE6-F1
#
_entry.id   AF-A0A3D2JLE6-F1
#
_cell.length_a   1.000
_cell.length_b   1.000
_cell.length_c   1.000
_cell.angle_alpha   90.00
_cell.angle_beta   90.00
_cell.angle_gamma   90.00
#
_symmetry.space_group_name_H-M   'P 1'
#
loop_
_entity.id
_entity.type
_entity.pdbx_description
1 polymer ?
#
loop_
_entity_poly.entity_id
_entity_poly.type
_entity_poly.pdbx_seq_one_letter_code
_entity_poly.pdbx_strand_id
1 'polypeptide(L)'
;MMWMEEMVTENVSDYRKLNEWRDKYTPSTMIVDGESHKGRQTIYWQLMEEGLIDAIQPDMLHMGFWQFHVLVRDIEDSDYSTLIAPHNYNAAYLGLRADIQFGAATERFVIAEDSTLDFDLYDGPEYVFENGKYNVPDSPGLAVSVDSELYDRVYKQHETVIS
;
A
#
# COMPACT_ATOMS: atom_id res chain seq x y z
N MET A 1 11.42 -17.05 2.27
CA MET A 1 11.11 -15.79 1.57
C MET A 1 9.63 -15.54 1.78
N MET A 2 9.23 -14.30 2.09
CA MET A 2 7.82 -13.96 2.34
C MET A 2 7.06 -13.83 1.01
N TRP A 3 7.60 -13.06 0.08
CA TRP A 3 7.03 -12.91 -1.26
C TRP A 3 8.09 -12.71 -2.36
N MET A 4 7.62 -12.79 -3.59
CA MET A 4 8.25 -12.33 -4.83
C MET A 4 7.42 -11.17 -5.38
N GLU A 5 8.09 -10.09 -5.73
CA GLU A 5 7.48 -8.82 -6.11
C GLU A 5 7.84 -8.49 -7.55
N GLU A 6 6.82 -8.25 -8.39
CA GLU A 6 6.97 -7.75 -9.77
C GLU A 6 8.05 -8.46 -10.60
N MET A 7 8.15 -9.79 -10.46
CA MET A 7 9.25 -10.57 -11.04
C MET A 7 9.28 -10.60 -12.58
N VAL A 8 8.15 -10.29 -13.21
CA VAL A 8 7.97 -10.25 -14.67
C VAL A 8 6.99 -9.12 -15.02
N THR A 9 7.11 -8.56 -16.21
CA THR A 9 6.11 -7.62 -16.74
C THR A 9 4.72 -8.25 -16.69
N GLU A 10 3.76 -7.49 -16.22
CA GLU A 10 2.41 -7.91 -15.90
C GLU A 10 1.68 -8.46 -17.14
N ASN A 11 1.56 -9.79 -17.18
CA ASN A 11 0.74 -10.50 -18.16
C ASN A 11 0.38 -11.89 -17.65
N VAL A 12 -0.80 -12.36 -18.06
CA VAL A 12 -1.35 -13.65 -17.63
C VAL A 12 -0.43 -14.84 -17.94
N SER A 13 0.18 -14.86 -19.13
CA SER A 13 0.99 -16.00 -19.57
C SER A 13 2.21 -16.21 -18.66
N ASP A 14 2.92 -15.15 -18.33
CA ASP A 14 4.14 -15.25 -17.54
C ASP A 14 3.84 -15.42 -16.05
N TYR A 15 2.75 -14.82 -15.55
CA TYR A 15 2.27 -15.05 -14.19
C TYR A 15 1.83 -16.50 -13.94
N ARG A 16 1.25 -17.18 -14.95
CA ARG A 16 0.99 -18.63 -14.88
C ARG A 16 2.27 -19.45 -14.75
N LYS A 17 3.30 -19.14 -15.56
CA LYS A 17 4.61 -19.81 -15.45
C LYS A 17 5.28 -19.53 -14.11
N LEU A 18 5.14 -18.31 -13.59
CA LEU A 18 5.66 -17.93 -12.28
C LEU A 18 4.96 -18.70 -11.16
N ASN A 19 3.63 -18.85 -11.23
CA ASN A 19 2.87 -19.70 -10.30
C ASN A 19 3.32 -21.16 -10.36
N GLU A 20 3.40 -21.77 -11.56
CA GLU A 20 3.87 -23.14 -11.72
C GLU A 20 5.28 -23.35 -11.11
N TRP A 21 6.16 -22.36 -11.29
CA TRP A 21 7.48 -22.37 -10.68
C TRP A 21 7.43 -22.21 -9.15
N ARG A 22 6.65 -21.25 -8.64
CA ARG A 22 6.43 -20.98 -7.22
C ARG A 22 5.92 -22.24 -6.53
N ASP A 23 4.88 -22.86 -7.08
CA ASP A 23 4.24 -24.04 -6.50
C ASP A 23 5.19 -25.23 -6.42
N LYS A 24 6.07 -25.37 -7.43
CA LYS A 24 7.03 -26.46 -7.49
C LYS A 24 8.20 -26.31 -6.51
N TYR A 25 8.73 -25.10 -6.35
CA TYR A 25 10.00 -24.90 -5.65
C TYR A 25 9.86 -24.13 -4.32
N THR A 26 8.82 -23.32 -4.19
CA THR A 26 8.62 -22.45 -3.04
C THR A 26 7.12 -22.20 -2.77
N PRO A 27 6.32 -23.25 -2.52
CA PRO A 27 4.86 -23.17 -2.46
C PRO A 27 4.31 -22.23 -1.37
N SER A 28 5.13 -21.82 -0.41
CA SER A 28 4.75 -20.88 0.66
C SER A 28 5.08 -19.41 0.36
N THR A 29 5.73 -19.12 -0.76
CA THR A 29 6.10 -17.74 -1.14
C THR A 29 4.93 -17.10 -1.88
N MET A 30 4.52 -15.91 -1.44
CA MET A 30 3.50 -15.14 -2.14
C MET A 30 4.03 -14.52 -3.45
N ILE A 31 3.16 -14.31 -4.42
CA ILE A 31 3.40 -13.51 -5.62
C ILE A 31 2.61 -12.20 -5.46
N VAL A 32 3.30 -11.07 -5.55
CA VAL A 32 2.74 -9.74 -5.30
C VAL A 32 3.09 -8.81 -6.47
N ASP A 33 2.12 -8.05 -6.96
CA ASP A 33 2.25 -7.10 -8.09
C ASP A 33 1.17 -6.02 -7.98
N GLY A 34 1.36 -4.87 -8.63
CA GLY A 34 0.29 -3.89 -8.83
C GLY A 34 0.58 -2.48 -8.36
N GLU A 35 1.82 -2.02 -8.28
CA GLU A 35 2.15 -0.62 -7.91
C GLU A 35 1.28 0.38 -8.68
N SER A 36 1.13 0.12 -9.98
CA SER A 36 0.39 0.95 -10.92
C SER A 36 -1.10 0.62 -11.05
N HIS A 37 -1.67 -0.19 -10.14
CA HIS A 37 -3.08 -0.55 -10.17
C HIS A 37 -4.02 0.65 -10.01
N LYS A 38 -5.14 0.63 -10.76
CA LYS A 38 -6.13 1.72 -10.83
C LYS A 38 -7.58 1.21 -10.85
N GLY A 39 -7.83 0.01 -10.34
CA GLY A 39 -9.16 -0.59 -10.26
C GLY A 39 -9.43 -1.69 -11.31
N ARG A 40 -10.73 -1.97 -11.54
CA ARG A 40 -11.20 -3.15 -12.28
C ARG A 40 -10.74 -3.29 -13.73
N GLN A 41 -10.42 -2.19 -14.41
CA GLN A 41 -10.03 -2.20 -15.83
C GLN A 41 -8.51 -2.30 -16.01
N THR A 42 -7.86 -3.11 -15.19
CA THR A 42 -6.40 -3.29 -15.22
C THR A 42 -6.04 -4.76 -15.41
N ILE A 43 -4.86 -5.01 -15.96
CA ILE A 43 -4.26 -6.35 -16.01
C ILE A 43 -4.19 -6.99 -14.63
N TYR A 44 -3.90 -6.23 -13.57
CA TYR A 44 -3.86 -6.76 -12.22
C TYR A 44 -5.22 -7.28 -11.74
N TRP A 45 -6.33 -6.64 -12.13
CA TRP A 45 -7.66 -7.17 -11.84
C TRP A 45 -7.89 -8.53 -12.49
N GLN A 46 -7.42 -8.70 -13.73
CA GLN A 46 -7.44 -10.00 -14.41
C GLN A 46 -6.52 -11.02 -13.71
N LEU A 47 -5.34 -10.60 -13.23
CA LEU A 47 -4.46 -11.50 -12.45
C LEU A 47 -5.13 -11.98 -11.16
N MET A 48 -5.87 -11.10 -10.46
CA MET A 48 -6.66 -11.48 -9.27
C MET A 48 -7.79 -12.44 -9.64
N GLU A 49 -8.54 -12.15 -10.70
CA GLU A 49 -9.63 -13.00 -11.21
C GLU A 49 -9.15 -14.43 -11.51
N GLU A 50 -7.95 -14.55 -12.07
CA GLU A 50 -7.35 -15.85 -12.40
C GLU A 50 -6.58 -16.49 -11.21
N GLY A 51 -6.53 -15.85 -10.04
CA GLY A 51 -5.82 -16.35 -8.86
C GLY A 51 -4.30 -16.38 -9.04
N LEU A 52 -3.75 -15.50 -9.87
CA LEU A 52 -2.34 -15.49 -10.24
C LEU A 52 -1.44 -14.63 -9.35
N ILE A 53 -2.04 -13.78 -8.50
CA ILE A 53 -1.35 -13.02 -7.46
C ILE A 53 -2.00 -13.28 -6.11
N ASP A 54 -1.19 -13.36 -5.07
CA ASP A 54 -1.65 -13.56 -3.69
C ASP A 54 -1.99 -12.24 -3.01
N ALA A 55 -1.31 -11.14 -3.38
CA ALA A 55 -1.62 -9.79 -2.93
C ALA A 55 -1.47 -8.75 -4.05
N ILE A 56 -2.29 -7.71 -4.00
CA ILE A 56 -2.20 -6.50 -4.84
C ILE A 56 -1.50 -5.39 -4.06
N GLN A 57 -0.71 -4.57 -4.74
CA GLN A 57 0.09 -3.50 -4.11
C GLN A 57 -0.06 -2.12 -4.76
N PRO A 58 -1.28 -1.55 -4.86
CA PRO A 58 -1.41 -0.19 -5.36
C PRO A 58 -0.59 0.79 -4.51
N ASP A 59 -0.12 1.88 -5.10
CA ASP A 59 0.55 2.93 -4.32
C ASP A 59 -0.46 3.77 -3.49
N MET A 60 -0.21 3.89 -2.18
CA MET A 60 -1.08 4.60 -1.23
C MET A 60 -1.28 6.08 -1.58
N LEU A 61 -0.23 6.76 -2.02
CA LEU A 61 -0.26 8.19 -2.30
C LEU A 61 -0.92 8.50 -3.65
N HIS A 62 -0.74 7.61 -4.63
CA HIS A 62 -1.32 7.77 -5.96
C HIS A 62 -2.78 7.32 -6.02
N MET A 63 -3.13 6.21 -5.37
CA MET A 63 -4.51 5.69 -5.37
C MET A 63 -5.38 6.43 -4.35
N GLY A 64 -4.84 6.70 -3.16
CA GLY A 64 -5.53 7.41 -2.09
C GLY A 64 -6.46 6.52 -1.25
N PHE A 65 -6.68 6.94 0.00
CA PHE A 65 -7.34 6.13 1.04
C PHE A 65 -8.75 5.66 0.69
N TRP A 66 -9.56 6.52 0.05
CA TRP A 66 -10.94 6.16 -0.32
C TRP A 66 -10.98 5.06 -1.39
N GLN A 67 -10.08 5.14 -2.37
CA GLN A 67 -9.99 4.17 -3.46
C GLN A 67 -9.49 2.82 -2.94
N PHE A 68 -8.61 2.80 -1.94
CA PHE A 68 -8.27 1.58 -1.20
C PHE A 68 -9.48 0.93 -0.54
N HIS A 69 -10.34 1.72 0.11
CA HIS A 69 -11.59 1.20 0.66
C HIS A 69 -12.51 0.61 -0.42
N VAL A 70 -12.60 1.27 -1.59
CA VAL A 70 -13.35 0.74 -2.74
C VAL A 70 -12.73 -0.57 -3.25
N LEU A 71 -11.40 -0.65 -3.31
CA LEU A 71 -10.68 -1.87 -3.73
C LEU A 71 -10.98 -3.06 -2.82
N VAL A 72 -10.94 -2.86 -1.49
CA VAL A 72 -11.29 -3.91 -0.51
C VAL A 72 -12.69 -4.46 -0.81
N ARG A 73 -13.67 -3.55 -0.96
CA ARG A 73 -15.06 -3.93 -1.24
C ARG A 73 -15.22 -4.63 -2.58
N ASP A 74 -14.54 -4.14 -3.61
CA ASP A 74 -14.60 -4.74 -4.94
C ASP A 74 -14.01 -6.16 -4.93
N ILE A 75 -12.93 -6.41 -4.19
CA ILE A 75 -12.33 -7.74 -4.00
C ILE A 75 -13.28 -8.66 -3.23
N GLU A 76 -13.89 -8.17 -2.15
CA GLU A 76 -14.89 -8.91 -1.35
C GLU A 76 -16.13 -9.29 -2.19
N ASP A 77 -16.67 -8.34 -2.96
CA ASP A 77 -17.83 -8.57 -3.83
C ASP A 77 -17.55 -9.55 -4.99
N SER A 78 -16.26 -9.80 -5.29
CA SER A 78 -15.83 -10.69 -6.38
C SER A 78 -15.43 -12.09 -5.90
N ASP A 79 -15.48 -12.37 -4.59
CA ASP A 79 -14.99 -13.61 -3.96
C ASP A 79 -13.51 -13.93 -4.25
N TYR A 80 -12.70 -12.92 -4.59
CA TYR A 80 -11.27 -13.11 -4.82
C TYR A 80 -10.53 -13.28 -3.48
N SER A 81 -9.57 -14.21 -3.43
CA SER A 81 -8.77 -14.46 -2.22
C SER A 81 -7.65 -13.45 -2.00
N THR A 82 -7.49 -12.48 -2.90
CA THR A 82 -6.35 -11.57 -2.93
C THR A 82 -6.28 -10.69 -1.67
N LEU A 83 -5.07 -10.59 -1.12
CA LEU A 83 -4.73 -9.68 -0.02
C LEU A 83 -4.23 -8.33 -0.55
N ILE A 84 -3.98 -7.37 0.33
CA ILE A 84 -3.54 -6.01 -0.06
C ILE A 84 -2.29 -5.65 0.73
N ALA A 85 -1.23 -5.29 0.01
CA ALA A 85 0.04 -4.83 0.55
C ALA A 85 0.38 -3.49 -0.11
N PRO A 86 -0.10 -2.34 0.42
CA PRO A 86 0.08 -1.04 -0.23
C PRO A 86 1.56 -0.75 -0.50
N HIS A 87 1.87 -0.29 -1.71
CA HIS A 87 3.17 0.30 -2.01
C HIS A 87 3.23 1.72 -1.42
N ASN A 88 4.39 2.07 -0.87
CA ASN A 88 4.62 3.34 -0.19
C ASN A 88 6.11 3.74 -0.23
N TYR A 89 6.51 4.34 -1.35
CA TYR A 89 7.89 4.79 -1.61
C TYR A 89 7.98 6.31 -1.92
N ASN A 90 9.13 6.95 -1.61
CA ASN A 90 9.53 8.35 -1.90
C ASN A 90 8.76 9.54 -1.27
N ALA A 91 7.51 9.40 -0.83
CA ALA A 91 6.80 10.41 -0.01
C ALA A 91 6.12 9.77 1.21
N ALA A 92 6.81 8.74 1.72
CA ALA A 92 6.27 7.67 2.54
C ALA A 92 5.81 8.07 3.94
N TYR A 93 6.09 9.29 4.43
CA TYR A 93 5.70 9.64 5.80
C TYR A 93 4.19 9.61 5.98
N LEU A 94 3.45 10.43 5.20
CA LEU A 94 1.99 10.43 5.27
C LEU A 94 1.37 9.14 4.73
N GLY A 95 1.96 8.56 3.68
CA GLY A 95 1.51 7.30 3.10
C GLY A 95 1.59 6.14 4.10
N LEU A 96 2.67 6.03 4.87
CA LEU A 96 2.81 5.00 5.92
C LEU A 96 1.72 5.12 6.99
N ARG A 97 1.39 6.35 7.41
CA ARG A 97 0.31 6.55 8.39
C ARG A 97 -1.04 6.15 7.80
N ALA A 98 -1.26 6.46 6.53
CA ALA A 98 -2.44 5.98 5.81
C ALA A 98 -2.45 4.45 5.70
N ASP A 99 -1.33 3.78 5.41
CA ASP A 99 -1.22 2.32 5.36
C ASP A 99 -1.56 1.68 6.71
N ILE A 100 -1.05 2.23 7.81
CA ILE A 100 -1.31 1.72 9.16
C ILE A 100 -2.80 1.86 9.51
N GLN A 101 -3.41 3.01 9.22
CA GLN A 101 -4.84 3.22 9.44
C GLN A 101 -5.70 2.34 8.52
N PHE A 102 -5.26 2.13 7.27
CA PHE A 102 -5.90 1.20 6.34
C PHE A 102 -5.83 -0.23 6.87
N GLY A 103 -4.65 -0.68 7.33
CA GLY A 103 -4.44 -2.00 7.91
C GLY A 103 -5.24 -2.25 9.17
N ALA A 104 -5.54 -1.22 9.95
CA ALA A 104 -6.45 -1.31 11.10
C ALA A 104 -7.93 -1.49 10.70
N ALA A 105 -8.29 -1.14 9.46
CA ALA A 105 -9.66 -1.12 8.97
C ALA A 105 -10.04 -2.32 8.08
N THR A 106 -9.12 -3.24 7.78
CA THR A 106 -9.40 -4.43 6.95
C THR A 106 -8.63 -5.66 7.40
N GLU A 107 -9.23 -6.83 7.25
CA GLU A 107 -8.56 -8.13 7.46
C GLU A 107 -7.69 -8.56 6.27
N ARG A 108 -7.72 -7.81 5.15
CA ARG A 108 -6.96 -8.15 3.93
C ARG A 108 -5.54 -7.60 3.92
N PHE A 109 -5.17 -6.82 4.93
CA PHE A 109 -3.88 -6.15 5.00
C PHE A 109 -2.74 -7.14 5.27
N VAL A 110 -1.67 -7.07 4.48
CA VAL A 110 -0.49 -7.92 4.64
C VAL A 110 0.56 -7.26 5.53
N ILE A 111 1.06 -6.11 5.09
CA ILE A 111 2.15 -5.37 5.71
C ILE A 111 2.17 -3.94 5.19
N ALA A 112 2.69 -3.00 5.99
CA ALA A 112 2.99 -1.65 5.55
C ALA A 112 4.40 -1.60 4.96
N GLU A 113 4.58 -0.95 3.82
CA GLU A 113 5.90 -0.59 3.35
C GLU A 113 6.38 0.69 4.06
N ASP A 114 7.49 0.58 4.79
CA ASP A 114 8.12 1.70 5.49
C ASP A 114 9.49 1.99 4.88
N SER A 115 9.57 3.10 4.13
CA SER A 115 10.84 3.62 3.60
C SER A 115 11.71 4.30 4.67
N THR A 116 11.26 4.37 5.93
CA THR A 116 11.90 5.05 7.08
C THR A 116 12.20 6.53 6.84
N LEU A 117 11.46 7.15 5.92
CA LEU A 117 11.63 8.55 5.57
C LEU A 117 11.03 9.43 6.67
N ASP A 118 11.87 10.30 7.21
CA ASP A 118 11.49 11.28 8.21
C ASP A 118 11.64 12.69 7.64
N PHE A 119 10.67 13.55 7.93
CA PHE A 119 10.62 14.91 7.42
C PHE A 119 10.35 15.87 8.56
N ASP A 120 11.24 16.84 8.77
CA ASP A 120 11.12 17.87 9.82
C ASP A 120 9.79 18.63 9.81
N LEU A 121 9.07 18.64 8.68
CA LEU A 121 7.78 19.30 8.52
C LEU A 121 6.64 18.58 9.26
N TYR A 122 6.73 17.27 9.42
CA TYR A 122 5.66 16.46 10.01
C TYR A 122 6.08 15.96 11.39
N ASP A 123 5.15 16.00 12.33
CA ASP A 123 5.32 15.37 13.65
C ASP A 123 4.19 14.37 13.87
N GLY A 124 4.51 13.18 14.36
CA GLY A 124 3.58 12.06 14.51
C GLY A 124 4.09 11.05 15.55
N PRO A 125 4.29 11.47 16.80
CA PRO A 125 5.02 10.72 17.82
C PRO A 125 4.28 9.47 18.30
N GLU A 126 2.98 9.36 18.02
CA GLU A 126 2.15 8.22 18.40
C GLU A 126 2.43 6.97 17.55
N TYR A 127 3.01 7.13 16.36
CA TYR A 127 3.43 6.01 15.51
C TYR A 127 4.77 5.45 15.98
N VAL A 128 4.71 4.57 16.99
CA VAL A 128 5.88 3.89 17.53
C VAL A 128 6.11 2.57 16.82
N PHE A 129 7.30 2.40 16.23
CA PHE A 129 7.75 1.12 15.69
C PHE A 129 8.44 0.29 16.77
N GLU A 130 7.90 -0.88 17.08
CA GLU A 130 8.48 -1.81 18.05
C GLU A 130 8.30 -3.25 17.59
N ASN A 131 9.38 -4.05 17.64
CA ASN A 131 9.35 -5.48 17.32
C ASN A 131 8.72 -5.82 15.95
N GLY A 132 9.00 -5.01 14.93
CA GLY A 132 8.52 -5.24 13.56
C GLY A 132 7.07 -4.78 13.32
N LYS A 133 6.49 -3.97 14.21
CA LYS A 133 5.10 -3.49 14.11
C LYS A 133 4.98 -2.03 14.52
N TYR A 134 3.98 -1.37 13.95
CA TYR A 134 3.50 -0.08 14.41
C TYR A 134 2.30 -0.23 15.32
N ASN A 135 2.24 0.60 16.36
CA ASN A 135 0.97 0.85 17.06
C ASN A 135 0.09 1.74 16.19
N VAL A 136 -1.23 1.49 16.24
CA VAL A 136 -2.23 2.36 15.60
C VAL A 136 -2.62 3.45 16.60
N PRO A 137 -2.43 4.73 16.28
CA PRO A 137 -2.84 5.81 17.17
C PRO A 137 -4.37 5.93 17.31
N ASP A 138 -4.82 6.34 18.50
CA ASP A 138 -6.24 6.62 18.79
C ASP A 138 -6.63 8.09 18.51
N SER A 139 -5.64 8.95 18.24
CA SER A 139 -5.85 10.36 17.92
C SER A 139 -6.59 10.54 16.58
N PRO A 140 -7.42 11.60 16.43
CA PRO A 140 -8.19 11.82 15.20
C PRO A 140 -7.33 11.99 13.93
N GLY A 141 -7.91 11.58 12.80
CA GLY A 141 -7.28 11.73 11.48
C GLY A 141 -6.07 10.80 11.32
N LEU A 142 -4.97 11.32 10.79
CA LEU A 142 -3.72 10.55 10.67
C LEU A 142 -2.85 10.66 11.91
N ALA A 143 -3.25 11.33 13.00
CA ALA A 143 -2.39 11.60 14.16
C ALA A 143 -1.03 12.23 13.77
N VAL A 144 -1.05 13.14 12.79
CA VAL A 144 0.10 13.90 12.30
C VAL A 144 -0.20 15.39 12.41
N SER A 145 0.73 16.15 12.97
CA SER A 145 0.74 17.62 12.93
C SER A 145 1.77 18.14 11.93
N VAL A 146 1.53 19.33 11.40
CA VAL A 146 2.44 20.04 10.51
C VAL A 146 3.06 21.20 11.27
N ASP A 147 4.40 21.31 11.25
CA ASP A 147 5.09 22.48 11.78
C ASP A 147 4.76 23.70 10.89
N SER A 148 3.86 24.55 11.39
CA SER A 148 3.38 25.73 10.67
C SER A 148 4.46 26.79 10.52
N GLU A 149 5.38 26.93 11.48
CA GLU A 149 6.46 27.91 11.38
C GLU A 149 7.49 27.50 10.32
N LEU A 150 7.83 26.21 10.27
CA LEU A 150 8.69 25.66 9.22
C LEU A 150 7.99 25.72 7.86
N TYR A 151 6.71 25.36 7.80
CA TYR A 151 5.89 25.48 6.59
C TYR A 151 5.95 26.91 6.02
N ASP A 152 5.63 27.90 6.85
CA ASP A 152 5.59 29.31 6.46
C ASP A 152 6.95 29.82 5.98
N ARG A 153 8.04 29.38 6.64
CA ARG A 153 9.41 29.83 6.33
C ARG A 153 9.97 29.20 5.05
N VAL A 154 9.68 27.92 4.79
CA VAL A 154 10.36 27.14 3.74
C VAL A 154 9.45 26.78 2.57
N TYR A 155 8.21 26.39 2.86
CA TYR A 155 7.33 25.72 1.89
C TYR A 155 6.22 26.61 1.34
N LYS A 156 5.79 27.66 2.08
CA LYS A 156 4.72 28.57 1.68
C LYS A 156 4.93 29.23 0.31
N GLN A 157 6.17 29.48 -0.08
CA GLN A 157 6.49 30.03 -1.41
C GLN A 157 6.08 29.11 -2.58
N HIS A 158 5.80 27.84 -2.30
CA HIS A 158 5.31 26.84 -3.26
C HIS A 158 3.81 26.56 -3.10
N GLU A 159 3.12 27.22 -2.17
CA GLU A 159 1.70 27.03 -1.91
C GLU A 159 0.86 27.45 -3.12
N THR A 160 -0.07 26.58 -3.52
CA THR A 160 -1.14 26.91 -4.47
C THR A 160 -2.47 26.82 -3.75
N VAL A 161 -3.10 27.97 -3.51
CA VAL A 161 -4.43 28.03 -2.89
C VAL A 161 -5.48 27.72 -3.95
N ILE A 162 -6.22 26.64 -3.74
CA ILE A 162 -7.39 26.30 -4.56
C ILE A 162 -8.62 26.88 -3.85
N SER A 163 -9.23 27.91 -4.44
CA SER A 163 -10.43 28.60 -3.94
C SER A 163 -11.65 28.33 -4.83
#